data_AF-A0A956ER03-F1
#
_entry.id   AF-A0A956ER03-F1
#
_cell.length_a   1.000
_cell.length_b   1.000
_cell.length_c   1.000
_cell.angle_alpha   90.00
_cell.angle_beta   90.00
_cell.angle_gamma   90.00
#
_symmetry.space_group_name_H-M   'P 1'
#
loop_
_entity.id
_entity.type
_entity.pdbx_description
1 polymer ?
#
loop_
_entity_poly.entity_id
_entity_poly.type
_entity_poly.pdbx_seq_one_letter_code
_entity_poly.pdbx_strand_id
1 'polypeptide(L)'
;MALVVQKFGGTSVGSLERMANVAERAIKTAAEGNQVVMIVSAMAGETNRLLGLAGDITDVPDARELDVLASTGEQVSAALVAMTLQKLGHPAQSLLGSQI
;
A
#
# COMPACT_ATOMS: atom_id res chain seq x y z
N MET A 1 11.54 -13.99 18.28
CA MET A 1 10.80 -12.74 18.03
C MET A 1 11.71 -11.77 17.30
N ALA A 2 11.48 -11.58 16.00
CA ALA A 2 12.19 -10.61 15.17
C ALA A 2 11.21 -9.56 14.61
N LEU A 3 11.73 -8.40 14.18
CA LEU A 3 10.99 -7.41 13.40
C LEU A 3 11.22 -7.69 11.92
N VAL A 4 10.15 -7.96 11.17
CA VAL A 4 10.19 -8.29 9.75
C VAL A 4 9.47 -7.22 8.94
N VAL A 5 10.17 -6.61 7.99
CA VAL A 5 9.59 -5.65 7.05
C VAL A 5 9.29 -6.38 5.74
N GLN A 6 8.03 -6.35 5.30
CA GLN A 6 7.59 -6.98 4.05
C GLN A 6 7.12 -5.91 3.07
N LYS A 7 7.83 -5.75 1.95
CA LYS A 7 7.44 -4.82 0.88
C LYS A 7 6.70 -5.54 -0.24
N PHE A 8 5.56 -5.01 -0.64
CA PHE A 8 4.73 -5.51 -1.74
C PHE A 8 4.59 -4.45 -2.84
N GLY A 9 4.93 -4.83 -4.08
CA GLY A 9 4.79 -3.96 -5.25
C GLY A 9 3.35 -3.91 -5.77
N GLY A 10 3.08 -3.00 -6.71
CA GLY A 10 1.72 -2.78 -7.22
C GLY A 10 1.07 -4.03 -7.83
N THR A 11 1.83 -4.92 -8.46
CA THR A 11 1.32 -6.20 -8.98
C THR A 11 0.91 -7.18 -7.88
N SER A 12 1.48 -7.05 -6.67
CA SER A 12 1.11 -7.84 -5.49
C SER A 12 -0.14 -7.31 -4.80
N VAL A 13 -0.53 -6.06 -5.07
CA VAL A 13 -1.72 -5.42 -4.47
C VAL A 13 -2.71 -4.93 -5.55
N GLY A 14 -2.60 -5.42 -6.78
CA GLY A 14 -3.39 -4.92 -7.92
C GLY A 14 -4.87 -5.31 -7.91
N SER A 15 -5.30 -6.18 -7.01
CA SER A 15 -6.70 -6.57 -6.81
C SER A 15 -6.95 -6.94 -5.35
N LEU A 16 -8.22 -6.95 -4.94
CA LEU A 16 -8.61 -7.34 -3.57
C LEU A 16 -8.22 -8.79 -3.25
N GLU A 17 -8.29 -9.70 -4.22
CA GLU A 17 -7.82 -11.07 -4.07
C GLU A 17 -6.31 -11.13 -3.80
N ARG A 18 -5.53 -10.33 -4.53
CA ARG A 18 -4.08 -10.24 -4.31
C ARG A 18 -3.74 -9.59 -2.97
N MET A 19 -4.53 -8.62 -2.53
CA MET A 19 -4.42 -8.03 -1.19
C MET A 19 -4.68 -9.07 -0.08
N ALA A 20 -5.66 -9.97 -0.26
CA ALA A 20 -5.88 -11.09 0.65
C ALA A 20 -4.66 -12.02 0.71
N ASN A 21 -4.07 -12.36 -0.44
CA ASN A 21 -2.88 -13.20 -0.52
C ASN A 21 -1.66 -12.58 0.21
N VAL A 22 -1.44 -11.27 0.10
CA VAL A 22 -0.33 -10.62 0.84
C VAL A 22 -0.62 -10.50 2.34
N ALA A 23 -1.89 -10.31 2.72
CA ALA A 23 -2.30 -10.32 4.12
C ALA A 23 -2.06 -11.69 4.76
N GLU A 24 -2.41 -12.78 4.08
CA GLU A 24 -2.13 -14.15 4.54
C GLU A 24 -0.63 -14.41 4.74
N ARG A 25 0.22 -13.88 3.85
CA ARG A 25 1.68 -13.98 4.01
C ARG A 25 2.18 -13.25 5.26
N ALA A 26 1.67 -12.05 5.53
CA ALA A 26 2.01 -11.31 6.73
C ALA A 26 1.51 -12.00 8.01
N ILE A 27 0.29 -12.52 7.98
CA ILE A 27 -0.31 -13.30 9.07
C ILE A 27 0.54 -14.54 9.38
N LYS A 28 0.96 -15.28 8.35
CA LYS A 28 1.84 -16.45 8.52
C LYS A 28 3.14 -16.07 9.22
N THR A 29 3.79 -14.99 8.78
CA THR A 29 5.02 -14.50 9.42
C THR A 29 4.79 -14.05 10.86
N ALA A 30 3.64 -13.42 11.14
CA ALA A 30 3.28 -13.06 12.51
C ALA A 30 3.02 -14.30 13.39
N ALA A 31 2.39 -15.34 12.85
CA ALA A 31 2.13 -16.61 13.54
C ALA A 31 3.42 -17.37 13.90
N GLU A 32 4.53 -17.10 13.21
CA GLU A 32 5.87 -17.59 13.56
C GLU A 32 6.50 -16.83 14.76
N GLY A 33 5.77 -15.90 15.39
CA GLY A 33 6.22 -15.13 16.55
C GLY A 33 7.01 -13.87 16.20
N ASN A 34 6.85 -13.35 14.99
CA ASN A 34 7.50 -12.12 14.53
C ASN A 34 6.56 -10.91 14.61
N GLN A 35 7.14 -9.73 14.74
CA GLN A 35 6.46 -8.46 14.49
C GLN A 35 6.59 -8.12 13.01
N VAL A 36 5.49 -7.73 12.36
CA VAL A 36 5.47 -7.49 10.92
C VAL A 36 5.12 -6.03 10.62
N VAL A 37 5.94 -5.39 9.80
CA VAL A 37 5.64 -4.09 9.17
C VAL A 37 5.45 -4.34 7.68
N MET A 38 4.30 -3.95 7.14
CA MET A 38 4.02 -4.07 5.70
C MET A 38 4.22 -2.72 5.01
N ILE A 39 4.96 -2.70 3.91
CA ILE A 39 5.09 -1.55 3.00
C ILE A 39 4.40 -1.92 1.70
N VAL A 40 3.44 -1.12 1.26
CA VAL A 40 2.67 -1.37 0.04
C VAL A 40 2.78 -0.19 -0.92
N SER A 41 3.00 -0.48 -2.20
CA SER A 41 2.88 0.53 -3.26
C SER A 41 1.42 0.76 -3.65
N ALA A 42 1.16 1.77 -4.48
CA ALA A 42 -0.13 1.92 -5.15
C ALA A 42 -0.50 0.64 -5.95
N MET A 43 -1.81 0.41 -6.14
CA MET A 43 -2.31 -0.69 -6.95
C MET A 43 -1.74 -0.64 -8.38
N ALA A 44 -1.56 -1.79 -9.02
CA ALA A 44 -1.01 -1.87 -10.37
C ALA A 44 -1.74 -0.92 -11.35
N GLY A 45 -0.98 -0.06 -12.04
CA GLY A 45 -1.50 0.92 -13.00
C GLY A 45 -2.00 2.23 -12.37
N GLU A 46 -2.19 2.29 -11.06
CA GLU A 46 -2.83 3.45 -10.42
C GLU A 46 -1.93 4.69 -10.42
N THR A 47 -0.63 4.54 -10.15
CA THR A 47 0.33 5.64 -10.28
C THR A 47 0.35 6.20 -11.71
N ASN A 48 0.36 5.33 -12.73
CA ASN A 48 0.35 5.77 -14.13
C ASN A 48 -0.95 6.50 -14.48
N ARG A 49 -2.10 6.01 -13.98
CA ARG A 49 -3.40 6.68 -14.16
C ARG A 49 -3.39 8.08 -13.57
N LEU A 50 -2.91 8.21 -12.33
CA LEU A 50 -2.83 9.48 -11.61
C LEU A 50 -1.88 10.47 -12.30
N LEU A 51 -0.68 10.04 -12.67
CA LEU A 51 0.28 10.88 -13.40
C LEU A 51 -0.23 11.27 -14.79
N GLY A 52 -0.98 10.39 -15.46
CA GLY A 52 -1.65 10.69 -16.72
C GLY A 52 -2.64 11.85 -16.59
N LEU A 53 -3.47 11.85 -15.55
CA LEU A 53 -4.40 12.95 -15.27
C LEU A 53 -3.68 14.29 -15.05
N ALA A 54 -2.51 14.28 -14.41
CA ALA A 54 -1.70 15.50 -14.27
C ALA A 54 -1.16 15.98 -15.62
N GLY A 55 -0.71 15.05 -16.48
CA GLY A 55 -0.27 15.34 -17.84
C GLY A 55 -1.37 15.92 -18.74
N ASP A 56 -2.62 15.49 -18.56
CA ASP A 56 -3.78 16.04 -19.28
C ASP A 56 -4.08 17.50 -18.89
N ILE A 57 -3.58 17.97 -17.74
CA ILE A 57 -3.72 19.36 -17.28
C ILE A 57 -2.56 20.21 -17.80
N THR A 58 -1.33 19.70 -17.74
CA THR A 58 -0.13 20.45 -18.13
C THR A 58 1.05 19.52 -18.45
N ASP A 59 1.86 19.91 -19.45
CA ASP A 59 3.09 19.22 -19.82
C ASP A 59 4.22 19.38 -18.77
N VAL A 60 4.11 20.37 -17.88
CA VAL A 60 5.11 20.68 -16.85
C VAL A 60 4.45 20.76 -15.47
N PRO A 61 3.97 19.63 -14.94
CA PRO A 61 3.30 19.60 -13.64
C PRO A 61 4.30 19.95 -12.52
N ASP A 62 3.81 20.70 -11.53
CA ASP A 62 4.60 21.03 -10.35
C ASP A 62 4.93 19.76 -9.56
N ALA A 63 6.21 19.58 -9.21
CA ALA A 63 6.70 18.36 -8.57
C ALA A 63 6.05 18.11 -7.19
N ARG A 64 5.79 19.18 -6.43
CA ARG A 64 5.14 19.05 -5.10
C ARG A 64 3.72 18.55 -5.24
N GLU A 65 2.97 19.05 -6.23
CA GLU A 65 1.60 18.58 -6.48
C GLU A 65 1.55 17.17 -7.08
N LEU A 66 2.55 16.79 -7.89
CA LEU A 66 2.69 15.39 -8.33
C LEU A 66 2.89 14.43 -7.16
N ASP A 67 3.73 14.79 -6.18
CA ASP A 67 3.95 13.97 -4.99
C ASP A 67 2.66 13.82 -4.18
N VAL A 68 1.92 14.92 -3.98
CA VAL A 68 0.61 14.88 -3.33
C VAL A 68 -0.31 13.90 -4.07
N LEU A 69 -0.42 14.03 -5.39
CA LEU A 69 -1.29 13.20 -6.22
C LEU A 69 -0.89 11.72 -6.20
N ALA A 70 0.38 11.41 -6.48
CA ALA A 70 0.89 10.04 -6.55
C ALA A 70 0.77 9.31 -5.20
N SER A 71 0.99 10.03 -4.09
CA SER A 71 0.88 9.44 -2.75
C SER A 71 -0.53 8.90 -2.45
N THR A 72 -1.58 9.46 -3.05
CA THR A 72 -2.97 9.01 -2.80
C THR A 72 -3.18 7.55 -3.17
N GLY A 73 -2.52 7.05 -4.22
CA GLY A 73 -2.60 5.64 -4.62
C GLY A 73 -2.03 4.70 -3.56
N GLU A 74 -0.95 5.12 -2.89
CA GLU A 74 -0.33 4.36 -1.79
C GLU A 74 -1.19 4.40 -0.52
N GLN A 75 -1.81 5.55 -0.22
CA GLN A 75 -2.75 5.70 0.89
C GLN A 75 -3.94 4.75 0.74
N VAL A 76 -4.51 4.65 -0.47
CA VAL A 76 -5.60 3.72 -0.79
C VAL A 76 -5.17 2.27 -0.56
N SER A 77 -4.02 1.85 -1.12
CA SER A 77 -3.49 0.50 -0.91
C SER A 77 -3.28 0.18 0.58
N ALA A 78 -2.69 1.10 1.34
CA ALA A 78 -2.41 0.92 2.76
C ALA A 78 -3.70 0.72 3.57
N ALA A 79 -4.72 1.55 3.32
CA ALA A 79 -6.02 1.44 3.96
C ALA A 79 -6.70 0.10 3.62
N LEU A 80 -6.73 -0.30 2.35
CA LEU A 80 -7.38 -1.53 1.90
C LEU A 80 -6.71 -2.80 2.47
N VAL A 81 -5.38 -2.82 2.54
CA VAL A 81 -4.65 -3.93 3.16
C VAL A 81 -4.90 -4.00 4.66
N ALA A 82 -4.92 -2.85 5.36
CA ALA A 82 -5.26 -2.80 6.78
C ALA A 82 -6.68 -3.32 7.05
N MET A 83 -7.67 -2.90 6.26
CA MET A 83 -9.05 -3.42 6.33
C MET A 83 -9.12 -4.92 6.05
N THR A 84 -8.30 -5.42 5.11
CA THR A 84 -8.23 -6.85 4.79
C THR A 84 -7.70 -7.67 5.97
N LEU A 85 -6.62 -7.21 6.62
CA LEU A 85 -6.09 -7.85 7.83
C LEU A 85 -7.12 -7.84 8.97
N GLN A 86 -7.80 -6.71 9.18
CA GLN A 86 -8.87 -6.58 10.19
C GLN A 86 -10.02 -7.55 9.91
N LYS A 87 -10.47 -7.65 8.66
CA LYS A 87 -11.49 -8.62 8.22
C LYS A 87 -11.08 -10.06 8.52
N LEU A 88 -9.79 -10.38 8.41
CA LEU A 88 -9.23 -11.70 8.73
C LEU A 88 -8.99 -11.91 10.24
N GLY A 89 -9.41 -10.96 11.10
CA GLY A 89 -9.28 -11.07 12.55
C GLY A 89 -7.94 -10.62 13.12
N HIS A 90 -7.11 -9.95 12.33
CA HIS A 90 -5.80 -9.46 12.75
C HIS A 90 -5.82 -7.93 12.98
N PRO A 91 -5.40 -7.45 14.17
CA PRO A 91 -5.23 -6.02 14.40
C PRO A 91 -4.22 -5.43 13.42
N ALA A 92 -4.63 -4.40 12.70
CA ALA A 92 -3.78 -3.70 11.74
C ALA A 92 -4.17 -2.22 11.67
N GLN A 93 -3.17 -1.37 11.41
CA GLN A 93 -3.35 0.06 11.23
C GLN A 93 -2.52 0.52 10.03
N SER A 94 -3.13 1.27 9.12
CA SER A 94 -2.39 1.96 8.05
C SER A 94 -1.72 3.21 8.62
N LEU A 95 -0.44 3.41 8.31
CA LEU A 95 0.30 4.62 8.63
C LEU A 95 0.77 5.28 7.32
N LEU A 96 0.62 6.59 7.26
CA LEU A 96 1.13 7.42 6.17
C LEU A 96 2.52 7.95 6.52
N GLY A 97 3.27 8.41 5.53
CA GLY A 97 4.63 8.92 5.73
C GLY A 97 4.71 10.08 6.74
N SER A 98 3.66 10.89 6.89
CA SER A 98 3.60 11.98 7.86
C SER A 98 3.25 11.56 9.30
N GLN A 99 2.92 10.28 9.51
CA GLN A 99 2.49 9.72 10.80
C GLN A 99 3.55 8.86 11.48
N ILE A 100 4.71 8.70 10.82
CA ILE A 100 5.88 7.92 11.27
C ILE A 100 6.98 8.90 11.64
#